data_AF-A0A285X621-F1
#
_entry.id   AF-A0A285X621-F1
#
_cell.length_a   1.000
_cell.length_b   1.000
_cell.length_c   1.000
_cell.angle_alpha   90.00
_cell.angle_beta   90.00
_cell.angle_gamma   90.00
#
_symmetry.space_group_name_H-M   'P 1'
#
loop_
_entity.id
_entity.type
_entity.pdbx_description
1 polymer ?
#
loop_
_entity_poly.entity_id
_entity_poly.type
_entity_poly.pdbx_seq_one_letter_code
_entity_poly.pdbx_strand_id
1 'polypeptide(L)'
;MSMADKQMLHLIEILKSSGRIRFGTEFCEAVGLLKQNLYKIQKGEKHFTPDHIEKAVKEYKVNANWIFGVSDKIFLPMETAADTK
;
A
#
# COMPACT_ATOMS: atom_id res chain seq x y z
N MET A 1 -8.16 -4.01 -14.08
CA MET A 1 -7.42 -3.58 -12.87
C MET A 1 -8.42 -3.21 -11.78
N SER A 2 -8.30 -3.76 -10.58
CA SER A 2 -9.22 -3.53 -9.46
C SER A 2 -8.99 -2.17 -8.77
N MET A 3 -9.90 -1.74 -7.89
CA MET A 3 -9.65 -0.56 -7.03
C MET A 3 -8.45 -0.75 -6.11
N ALA A 4 -8.35 -1.92 -5.48
CA ALA A 4 -7.22 -2.24 -4.63
C ALA A 4 -5.90 -2.12 -5.41
N ASP A 5 -5.85 -2.60 -6.65
CA ASP A 5 -4.63 -2.45 -7.47
C ASP A 5 -4.29 -0.99 -7.75
N LYS A 6 -5.29 -0.19 -8.15
CA LYS A 6 -5.08 1.24 -8.44
C LYS A 6 -4.57 1.98 -7.20
N GLN A 7 -5.17 1.73 -6.04
CA GLN A 7 -4.76 2.40 -4.80
C GLN A 7 -3.41 1.90 -4.28
N MET A 8 -3.09 0.62 -4.46
CA MET A 8 -1.76 0.09 -4.13
C MET A 8 -0.68 0.68 -5.04
N LEU A 9 -0.94 0.86 -6.33
CA LEU A 9 -0.03 1.56 -7.24
C LEU A 9 0.11 3.04 -6.86
N HIS A 10 -0.99 3.70 -6.52
CA HIS A 10 -0.99 5.09 -6.08
C HIS A 10 -0.23 5.27 -4.75
N LEU A 11 -0.36 4.31 -3.83
CA LEU A 11 0.39 4.28 -2.57
C LEU A 11 1.90 4.29 -2.82
N ILE A 12 2.40 3.56 -3.82
CA ILE A 12 3.84 3.59 -4.18
C ILE A 12 4.28 5.01 -4.51
N GLU A 13 3.48 5.75 -5.30
CA GLU A 13 3.80 7.13 -5.66
C GLU A 13 3.71 8.09 -4.47
N ILE A 14 2.71 7.90 -3.59
CA ILE A 14 2.59 8.67 -2.34
C ILE A 14 3.84 8.45 -1.47
N LEU A 15 4.25 7.20 -1.25
CA LEU A 15 5.40 6.86 -0.42
C LEU A 15 6.71 7.42 -0.98
N LYS A 16 6.88 7.41 -2.32
CA LYS A 16 8.00 8.05 -3.00
C LYS A 16 8.00 9.56 -2.79
N SER A 17 6.85 10.21 -3.01
CA SER A 17 6.70 11.66 -2.87
C SER A 17 6.93 12.15 -1.43
N SER A 18 6.59 11.32 -0.43
CA SER A 18 6.83 11.61 0.98
C SER A 18 8.24 11.23 1.46
N GLY A 19 9.09 10.67 0.59
CA GLY A 19 10.44 10.22 0.94
C GLY A 19 10.49 8.98 1.84
N ARG A 20 9.39 8.22 1.96
CA ARG A 20 9.33 6.99 2.78
C ARG A 20 9.97 5.80 2.09
N ILE A 21 10.00 5.82 0.76
CA ILE A 21 10.77 4.91 -0.08
C ILE A 21 11.44 5.72 -1.18
N ARG A 22 12.58 5.26 -1.70
CA ARG A 22 13.23 5.90 -2.86
C ARG A 22 12.76 5.29 -4.17
N PHE A 23 12.57 3.98 -4.19
CA PHE A 23 12.19 3.24 -5.40
C PHE A 23 11.01 2.28 -5.14
N GLY A 24 10.22 2.01 -6.19
CA GLY A 24 9.13 1.03 -6.11
C GLY A 24 9.62 -0.40 -5.78
N THR A 25 10.91 -0.67 -5.92
CA THR A 25 11.53 -1.93 -5.51
C THR A 25 11.52 -2.13 -4.00
N GLU A 26 11.66 -1.06 -3.21
CA GLU A 26 11.58 -1.12 -1.75
C GLU A 26 10.17 -1.50 -1.31
N PHE A 27 9.15 -0.93 -1.96
CA PHE A 27 7.76 -1.34 -1.75
C PHE A 27 7.54 -2.81 -2.09
N CYS A 28 8.04 -3.25 -3.25
CA CYS A 28 7.95 -4.66 -3.66
C CYS A 28 8.54 -5.60 -2.61
N GLU A 29 9.73 -5.27 -2.10
CA GLU A 29 10.42 -6.05 -1.07
C GLU A 29 9.61 -6.08 0.24
N ALA A 30 9.11 -4.93 0.70
CA ALA A 30 8.31 -4.83 1.92
C ALA A 30 7.02 -5.66 1.89
N VAL A 31 6.33 -5.69 0.74
CA VAL A 31 5.07 -6.44 0.61
C VAL A 31 5.27 -7.88 0.11
N GLY A 32 6.52 -8.29 -0.17
CA GLY A 32 6.83 -9.62 -0.70
C GLY A 32 6.41 -9.84 -2.16
N LEU A 33 6.30 -8.77 -2.94
CA LEU A 33 6.00 -8.80 -4.37
C LEU A 33 7.29 -8.92 -5.19
N LEU A 34 7.34 -9.84 -6.15
CA LEU A 34 8.44 -9.86 -7.14
C LEU A 34 8.39 -8.60 -8.02
N LYS A 35 9.52 -7.92 -8.22
CA LYS A 35 9.64 -6.68 -9.01
C LYS A 35 9.00 -6.78 -10.41
N GLN A 36 9.20 -7.92 -11.08
CA GLN A 36 8.60 -8.22 -12.39
C GLN A 36 7.06 -8.25 -12.37
N ASN A 37 6.44 -8.61 -11.23
CA ASN A 37 5.00 -8.63 -11.10
C ASN A 37 4.43 -7.22 -10.96
N LEU A 38 5.18 -6.24 -10.44
CA LEU A 38 4.72 -4.85 -10.37
C LEU A 38 4.39 -4.32 -11.78
N TYR A 39 5.27 -4.56 -12.74
CA TYR A 39 5.04 -4.20 -14.14
C TYR A 39 3.82 -4.90 -14.75
N LYS A 40 3.63 -6.20 -14.44
CA LYS A 40 2.44 -6.96 -14.87
C LYS A 40 1.16 -6.43 -14.25
N ILE A 41 1.20 -5.99 -12.99
CA ILE A 41 0.06 -5.36 -12.31
C ILE A 41 -0.27 -4.02 -12.98
N GLN A 42 0.72 -3.19 -13.31
CA GLN A 42 0.52 -1.93 -14.04
C GLN A 42 -0.19 -2.14 -15.39
N LYS A 43 0.07 -3.27 -16.05
CA LYS A 43 -0.61 -3.68 -17.29
C LYS A 43 -1.96 -4.37 -17.08
N GLY A 44 -2.33 -4.68 -15.83
CA GLY A 44 -3.55 -5.41 -15.49
C GLY A 44 -3.49 -6.92 -15.74
N GLU A 45 -2.30 -7.49 -15.92
CA GLU A 45 -2.06 -8.92 -16.15
C GLU A 45 -1.96 -9.72 -14.83
N LYS A 46 -1.73 -9.02 -13.71
CA LYS A 46 -1.67 -9.57 -12.35
C LYS A 46 -2.36 -8.63 -11.37
N HIS A 47 -2.59 -9.13 -10.16
CA HIS A 47 -3.20 -8.38 -9.07
C HIS A 47 -2.34 -8.42 -7.81
N PHE A 48 -2.49 -7.41 -6.96
CA PHE A 48 -2.07 -7.54 -5.57
C PHE A 48 -2.95 -8.59 -4.87
N THR A 49 -2.33 -9.47 -4.09
CA THR A 49 -3.05 -10.43 -3.26
C THR A 49 -3.48 -9.77 -1.95
N PRO A 50 -4.45 -10.36 -1.23
CA PRO A 50 -4.77 -9.94 0.13
C PRO A 50 -3.54 -9.85 1.04
N ASP A 51 -2.62 -10.80 0.97
CA ASP A 51 -1.36 -10.78 1.73
C ASP A 51 -0.48 -9.56 1.42
N HIS A 52 -0.40 -9.13 0.14
CA HIS A 52 0.35 -7.92 -0.21
C HIS A 52 -0.30 -6.67 0.40
N ILE A 53 -1.63 -6.61 0.38
CA ILE A 53 -2.41 -5.50 0.95
C ILE A 53 -2.23 -5.46 2.47
N GLU A 54 -2.33 -6.60 3.15
CA GLU A 54 -2.13 -6.71 4.59
C GLU A 54 -0.73 -6.23 4.99
N LYS A 55 0.31 -6.64 4.27
CA LYS A 55 1.69 -6.19 4.52
C LYS A 55 1.84 -4.68 4.32
N ALA A 56 1.25 -4.10 3.26
CA ALA A 56 1.29 -2.66 3.03
C ALA A 56 0.59 -1.87 4.16
N VAL A 57 -0.55 -2.37 4.64
CA VAL A 57 -1.27 -1.80 5.79
C VAL A 57 -0.40 -1.78 7.03
N LYS A 58 0.25 -2.91 7.36
CA LYS A 58 1.08 -3.05 8.56
C LYS A 58 2.36 -2.23 8.51
N GLU A 59 3.07 -2.28 7.37
CA GLU A 59 4.36 -1.64 7.15
C GLU A 59 4.24 -0.12 7.12
N TYR A 60 3.32 0.40 6.30
CA TYR A 60 3.22 1.83 6.02
C TYR A 60 2.14 2.54 6.84
N LYS A 61 1.48 1.81 7.75
CA LYS A 61 0.32 2.28 8.54
C LYS A 61 -0.78 2.86 7.65
N VAL A 62 -1.08 2.16 6.55
CA VAL A 62 -2.10 2.57 5.57
C VAL A 62 -3.47 2.09 6.02
N ASN A 63 -4.48 2.91 5.80
CA ASN A 63 -5.86 2.55 6.06
C ASN A 63 -6.39 1.62 4.97
N ALA A 64 -6.77 0.39 5.33
CA ALA A 64 -7.32 -0.58 4.38
C ALA A 64 -8.58 -0.05 3.66
N ASN A 65 -9.41 0.75 4.35
CA ASN A 65 -10.61 1.33 3.73
C ASN A 65 -10.26 2.30 2.60
N TRP A 66 -9.12 2.97 2.66
CA TRP A 66 -8.65 3.81 1.54
C TRP A 66 -8.22 2.97 0.34
N ILE A 67 -7.56 1.83 0.57
CA ILE A 67 -7.17 0.89 -0.49
C ILE A 67 -8.41 0.38 -1.24
N PHE A 68 -9.51 0.15 -0.53
CA PHE A 68 -10.77 -0.30 -1.12
C PHE A 68 -11.71 0.84 -1.56
N GLY A 69 -11.31 2.11 -1.44
CA GLY A 69 -12.10 3.26 -1.88
C GLY A 69 -13.30 3.60 -0.99
N VAL A 70 -13.30 3.15 0.26
CA VAL A 70 -14.34 3.38 1.28
C VAL A 70 -14.03 4.62 2.14
N SER A 71 -12.77 5.08 2.16
CA SER A 71 -12.30 6.18 2.99
C SER A 71 -11.33 7.07 2.23
N ASP A 72 -11.38 8.39 2.45
CA ASP A 72 -10.41 9.34 1.91
C ASP A 72 -9.12 9.43 2.74
N LYS A 73 -9.13 8.90 3.97
CA LYS A 73 -7.95 8.90 4.86
C LYS A 73 -6.95 7.82 4.45
N ILE A 74 -5.80 8.23 3.90
CA ILE A 74 -4.73 7.35 3.41
C ILE A 74 -4.06 6.58 4.56
N PHE A 75 -3.61 7.29 5.59
CA PHE A 75 -2.87 6.71 6.70
C PHE A 75 -3.77 6.56 7.94
N LEU A 76 -3.48 5.54 8.73
CA LEU A 76 -4.04 5.40 10.07
C LEU A 76 -3.53 6.55 10.93
N PRO A 77 -4.36 7.07 11.88
CA PRO A 77 -3.88 8.04 12.85
C PRO A 77 -2.70 7.44 13.61
N MET A 78 -1.70 8.28 13.93
CA MET A 78 -0.69 7.87 14.90
C MET A 78 -1.41 7.53 16.20
N GLU A 79 -1.22 6.31 16.69
CA GLU A 79 -1.70 5.92 18.01
C GLU A 79 -1.06 6.87 19.03
N THR A 80 -1.84 7.83 19.53
CA THR A 80 -1.48 8.54 20.74
C THR A 80 -1.76 7.59 21.88
N ALA A 81 -0.73 7.24 22.66
CA ALA A 81 -0.90 6.44 23.87
C ALA A 81 -1.80 7.18 24.88
N ALA A 82 -3.10 6.94 24.81
CA ALA A 82 -4.17 7.28 25.75
C ALA A 82 -5.42 6.60 25.17
N ASP A 83 -6.07 5.62 25.79
CA ASP A 83 -6.44 5.53 27.19
C ASP A 83 -6.43 4.07 27.67
N THR A 84 -5.66 3.81 28.71
CA THR A 84 -5.95 2.70 29.64
C THR A 84 -7.27 3.05 30.33
N LYS A 85 -8.32 2.30 30.05
CA LYS A 85 -9.50 2.21 30.93
C LYS A 85 -9.37 0.99 31.82
#